data_AF-A0A968LI69-F1
#
_entry.id   AF-A0A968LI69-F1
#
_cell.length_a   1.000
_cell.length_b   1.000
_cell.length_c   1.000
_cell.angle_alpha   90.00
_cell.angle_beta   90.00
_cell.angle_gamma   90.00
#
_symmetry.space_group_name_H-M   'P 1'
#
loop_
_entity.id
_entity.type
_entity.pdbx_description
1 polymer ?
#
loop_
_entity_poly.entity_id
_entity_poly.type
_entity_poly.pdbx_seq_one_letter_code
_entity_poly.pdbx_strand_id
1 'polypeptide(L)' 'MRSTEQLTEEILSLPNELRALLADKLVESLEFVADPAIQAIWVTEAKRRRDEVRDGSVQPIPGEDALAQVRQLIEA' A
#
# COMPACT_ATOMS: atom_id res chain seq x y z
N MET A 1 -30.14 4.45 -9.54
CA MET A 1 -28.79 3.90 -9.29
C MET A 1 -28.70 2.59 -10.05
N ARG A 2 -27.58 2.32 -10.74
CA ARG A 2 -27.28 0.97 -11.25
C ARG A 2 -27.06 0.03 -10.06
N SER A 3 -27.40 -1.25 -10.20
CA SER A 3 -27.06 -2.25 -9.19
C SER A 3 -25.56 -2.53 -9.19
N THR A 4 -25.06 -3.14 -8.11
CA THR A 4 -23.68 -3.60 -7.98
C THR A 4 -23.30 -4.57 -9.09
N GLU A 5 -24.22 -5.46 -9.47
CA GLU A 5 -24.04 -6.44 -10.54
C GLU A 5 -23.91 -5.73 -11.89
N GLN A 6 -24.79 -4.77 -12.18
CA GLN A 6 -24.75 -3.99 -13.43
C GLN A 6 -23.45 -3.18 -13.57
N LEU A 7 -22.96 -2.59 -12.47
CA LEU A 7 -21.69 -1.87 -12.47
C LEU A 7 -20.50 -2.82 -12.62
N THR A 8 -20.57 -4.00 -12.02
CA THR A 8 -19.52 -5.01 -12.12
C THR A 8 -19.38 -5.52 -13.55
N GLU A 9 -20.49 -5.85 -14.21
CA GLU A 9 -20.48 -6.26 -15.62
C GLU A 9 -19.89 -5.18 -16.52
N GLU A 10 -20.27 -3.91 -16.32
CA GLU A 10 -19.75 -2.78 -17.08
C GLU A 10 -18.24 -2.58 -16.87
N ILE A 11 -17.76 -2.60 -15.62
CA ILE A 11 -16.33 -2.46 -15.31
C ILE A 11 -15.53 -3.64 -15.88
N LEU A 12 -16.03 -4.87 -15.75
CA LEU A 12 -15.34 -6.05 -16.27
C LEU A 12 -15.29 -6.11 -17.79
N SER A 13 -16.20 -5.40 -18.49
CA SER A 13 -16.18 -5.28 -19.95
C SER A 13 -15.09 -4.34 -20.49
N LEU A 14 -14.45 -3.54 -19.63
CA LEU A 14 -13.42 -2.58 -20.03
C LEU A 14 -12.08 -3.28 -20.35
N PRO A 15 -11.24 -2.64 -21.20
CA PRO A 15 -9.84 -3.02 -21.37
C PRO A 15 -9.08 -3.10 -20.04
N ASN A 16 -8.04 -3.93 -20.01
CA ASN A 16 -7.30 -4.25 -18.80
C ASN A 16 -6.75 -3.00 -18.10
N GLU A 17 -6.24 -2.05 -18.87
CA GLU A 17 -5.62 -0.82 -18.39
C GLU A 17 -6.63 0.08 -17.66
N LEU A 18 -7.85 0.17 -18.18
CA LEU A 18 -8.91 0.96 -17.56
C LEU A 18 -9.46 0.29 -16.30
N ARG A 19 -9.51 -1.04 -16.27
CA ARG A 19 -9.87 -1.77 -15.04
C ARG A 19 -8.85 -1.55 -13.94
N ALA A 20 -7.56 -1.59 -14.25
CA ALA A 20 -6.50 -1.29 -13.29
C ALA A 20 -6.62 0.14 -12.73
N LEU A 21 -6.79 1.13 -13.62
CA LEU A 21 -7.00 2.53 -13.21
C LEU A 21 -8.22 2.70 -12.30
N LEU A 22 -9.33 2.03 -12.61
CA LEU A 22 -10.54 2.11 -11.79
C LEU A 22 -10.36 1.39 -10.45
N ALA A 23 -9.65 0.27 -10.41
CA ALA A 23 -9.31 -0.41 -9.16
C ALA A 23 -8.50 0.51 -8.23
N ASP A 24 -7.48 1.20 -8.74
CA ASP A 24 -6.70 2.17 -7.97
C ASP A 24 -7.60 3.28 -7.40
N LYS A 25 -8.44 3.89 -8.25
CA LYS A 25 -9.37 4.95 -7.82
C LYS A 25 -10.38 4.48 -6.78
N LEU A 26 -10.89 3.26 -6.93
CA LEU A 26 -11.81 2.68 -5.97
C LEU A 26 -11.09 2.47 -4.63
N VAL A 27 -9.88 1.91 -4.64
CA VAL A 27 -9.05 1.74 -3.44
C VAL A 27 -8.74 3.07 -2.76
N GLU A 28 -8.39 4.12 -3.52
CA GLU A 28 -8.19 5.48 -3.00
C GLU A 28 -9.47 6.07 -2.39
N SER A 29 -10.63 5.77 -2.97
CA SER A 29 -11.93 6.26 -2.49
C SER A 29 -12.43 5.56 -1.24
N LEU A 30 -11.91 4.36 -0.94
CA LEU A 30 -12.21 3.70 0.31
C LEU A 30 -11.61 4.56 1.42
N GLU A 31 -12.48 5.17 2.23
CA GLU A 31 -12.08 5.63 3.55
C GLU A 31 -11.63 4.38 4.31
N PHE A 32 -10.31 4.13 4.30
CA PHE A 32 -9.71 3.24 5.26
C PHE A 32 -9.95 3.89 6.62
N VAL A 33 -11.07 3.53 7.26
CA VAL A 33 -11.12 3.51 8.71
C VAL A 33 -10.10 2.45 9.08
N ALA A 34 -8.84 2.86 9.15
CA ALA A 34 -7.79 2.03 9.72
C ALA A 34 -8.35 1.61 11.07
N ASP A 35 -8.61 0.31 11.21
CA ASP A 35 -9.09 -0.24 12.47
C ASP A 35 -8.20 0.38 13.57
N PRO A 36 -8.78 1.07 14.56
CA PRO A 36 -7.99 1.74 15.60
C PRO A 36 -6.93 0.82 16.22
N ALA A 37 -7.17 -0.49 16.24
CA ALA A 37 -6.18 -1.49 16.65
C ALA A 37 -5.01 -1.60 15.66
N ILE A 38 -5.28 -1.66 14.34
CA ILE A 38 -4.24 -1.67 13.29
C ILE A 38 -3.43 -0.38 13.34
N GLN A 39 -4.10 0.76 13.49
CA GLN A 39 -3.42 2.06 13.58
C GLN A 39 -2.51 2.13 14.81
N ALA A 40 -2.95 1.60 15.96
CA ALA A 40 -2.14 1.54 17.17
C ALA A 40 -0.90 0.64 17.00
N ILE A 41 -1.05 -0.50 16.33
CA ILE A 41 0.08 -1.40 16.01
C ILE A 41 1.08 -0.70 15.09
N TRP A 42 0.62 -0.04 14.03
CA TRP A 42 1.49 0.69 13.11
C TRP A 42 2.24 1.84 13.79
N VAL A 43 1.57 2.62 14.63
CA VAL A 43 2.20 3.70 15.40
C VAL A 43 3.25 3.15 16.36
N THR A 44 2.97 2.02 17.01
CA THR A 44 3.91 1.37 17.93
C THR A 44 5.17 0.92 17.18
N GLU A 45 4.99 0.23 16.05
CA GLU A 45 6.11 -0.25 15.23
C GLU A 45 6.93 0.89 14.63
N ALA A 46 6.28 1.96 14.15
CA ALA A 46 6.96 3.13 13.62
C ALA A 46 7.83 3.82 14.68
N LYS A 47 7.33 3.95 15.91
CA LYS A 47 8.11 4.50 17.03
C LYS A 47 9.30 3.60 17.37
N ARG A 48 9.08 2.29 17.49
CA ARG A 48 10.15 1.31 17.76
C ARG A 48 11.28 1.41 16.73
N ARG A 49 10.97 1.35 15.43
CA ARG A 49 11.98 1.42 14.36
C ARG A 49 12.73 2.74 14.35
N ARG A 50 12.03 3.86 14.59
CA ARG A 50 12.66 5.18 14.69
C ARG A 50 13.68 5.21 15.84
N ASP A 51 13.32 4.66 16.98
CA ASP A 51 14.17 4.68 18.17
C ASP A 51 15.39 3.78 17.99
N GLU A 52 15.22 2.59 17.40
CA GLU A 52 16.34 1.69 17.05
C GLU A 52 17.36 2.33 16.09
N VAL A 53 16.91 3.17 15.16
CA VAL A 53 17.81 3.92 14.27
C VAL A 53 18.53 5.03 15.04
N ARG A 54 17.85 5.68 15.98
CA ARG A 54 18.40 6.81 16.76
C ARG A 54 19.38 6.37 17.84
N ASP A 55 19.11 5.25 18.48
CA ASP A 55 19.96 4.69 19.53
C ASP A 55 21.08 3.80 18.96
N GLY A 56 21.06 3.52 17.65
CA GLY A 56 22.08 2.74 16.95
C GLY A 56 21.94 1.23 17.11
N SER A 57 20.81 0.74 17.66
CA SER A 57 20.48 -0.68 17.72
C SER A 57 20.43 -1.33 16.34
N VAL A 58 20.12 -0.56 15.30
CA VAL A 58 20.20 -0.99 13.90
C VAL A 58 21.08 -0.07 13.08
N GLN A 59 21.77 -0.65 12.08
CA GLN A 59 22.56 0.11 11.11
C GLN A 59 21.69 0.41 9.87
N PRO A 60 21.34 1.69 9.62
CA PRO A 60 20.60 2.04 8.42
C PRO A 60 21.48 1.89 7.18
N ILE A 61 20.84 1.62 6.04
CA ILE A 61 21.46 1.67 4.72
C ILE A 61 20.97 2.91 3.96
N PRO A 62 21.72 3.43 2.97
CA PRO A 62 21.24 4.50 2.09
C PRO A 62 19.93 4.12 1.40
N GLY A 63 19.01 5.08 1.28
CA GLY A 63 17.68 4.84 0.72
C GLY A 63 17.70 4.33 -0.73
N GLU A 64 18.62 4.86 -1.55
CA GLU A 64 18.80 4.41 -2.93
C GLU A 64 19.21 2.94 -3.03
N ASP A 65 20.11 2.49 -2.13
CA ASP A 65 20.57 1.11 -2.08
C ASP A 65 19.44 0.18 -1.64
N ALA A 66 18.63 0.60 -0.66
CA ALA A 66 17.45 -0.14 -0.22
C ALA A 66 16.44 -0.33 -1.36
N LEU A 67 16.11 0.76 -2.08
CA LEU A 67 15.17 0.71 -3.20
C LEU A 67 15.71 -0.11 -4.38
N ALA A 68 17.02 -0.07 -4.63
CA ALA A 68 17.65 -0.90 -5.65
C ALA A 68 17.50 -2.40 -5.36
N GLN A 69 17.70 -2.82 -4.11
CA GLN A 69 17.49 -4.21 -3.69
C GLN A 69 16.04 -4.65 -3.86
N VAL A 70 15.06 -3.80 -3.51
CA VAL A 70 13.64 -4.11 -3.69
C VAL A 70 13.30 -4.32 -5.17
N ARG A 71 13.79 -3.45 -6.06
CA ARG A 71 13.56 -3.60 -7.51
C ARG A 71 14.13 -4.93 -8.03
N GLN A 72 15.35 -5.28 -7.63
CA GLN A 72 15.96 -6.56 -8.00
C GLN A 72 15.14 -7.77 -7.56
N LEU A 73 14.44 -7.70 -6.42
CA LEU A 73 13.60 -8.79 -5.91
C LEU A 73 12.26 -8.92 -6.64
N ILE A 74 11.75 -7.83 -7.22
CA ILE A 74 10.43 -7.80 -7.89
C ILE A 74 10.56 -8.02 -9.40
N GLU A 75 11.72 -7.69 -9.98
CA GLU A 75 12.02 -7.90 -11.42
C GLU A 75 12.57 -9.29 -11.74
N ALA A 76 12.79 -10.15 -10.74
CA ALA A 76 13.28 -11.53 -10.88
C ALA A 76 12.13 -12.56 -10.98
#